data_AF-A0AAD7MV25-F1
#
_entry.id   AF-A0AAD7MV25-F1
#
_cell.length_a   1.000
_cell.length_b   1.000
_cell.length_c   1.000
_cell.angle_alpha   90.00
_cell.angle_beta   90.00
_cell.angle_gamma   90.00
#
_symmetry.space_group_name_H-M   'P 1'
#
loop_
_entity.id
_entity.type
_entity.pdbx_description
1 polymer ?
#
loop_
_entity_poly.entity_id
_entity_poly.type
_entity_poly.pdbx_seq_one_letter_code
_entity_poly.pdbx_strand_id
1 'polypeptide(L)'
;MSSLVTGNLVGALLELFLYGSYSVLLITVIYLFRRRHGKNAQAALLLLALVVQFLVITAHSLNTACQTVFAIRLGGGAATEAYYLNLTRSPFVVNIVLMVVTHHLTDAFMLHRLYVIFSRERNVMIFPLSCLLAQIVSGCGIIYRAATSDPDEDYLTLSNGWLTGKLVASILISTYSSAAISWRIWRIRHALQKTSANLRLTACSLPCTLLIADNMLQSLLSILVESAVLQTATTIGMLASFQYKWLAGEFISTGIAPALFGVSTVLIHARIGLGWAHESERNPKPASVQISGLSSANTKGTLDEESMVETTSGSNGPRTPMKVYYK
;
A
#
# COMPACT_ATOMS: atom_id res chain seq x y z
N MET A 1 -29.79 25.11 -15.13
CA MET A 1 -28.52 24.42 -15.45
C MET A 1 -28.84 22.94 -15.55
N SER A 2 -28.31 22.24 -16.56
CA SER A 2 -28.44 20.78 -16.69
C SER A 2 -27.78 20.09 -15.50
N SER A 3 -28.38 19.00 -15.02
CA SER A 3 -27.91 18.24 -13.85
C SER A 3 -26.45 17.77 -13.99
N LEU A 4 -26.02 17.50 -15.22
CA LEU A 4 -24.65 17.17 -15.60
C LEU A 4 -23.63 18.27 -15.22
N VAL A 5 -23.94 19.53 -15.53
CA VAL A 5 -23.03 20.67 -15.28
C VAL A 5 -22.85 20.89 -13.77
N THR A 6 -23.95 20.81 -13.01
CA THR A 6 -23.92 20.87 -11.55
C THR A 6 -23.15 19.70 -10.97
N GLY A 7 -23.35 18.47 -11.49
CA GLY A 7 -22.60 17.28 -11.07
C GLY A 7 -21.10 17.42 -11.27
N ASN A 8 -20.66 17.91 -12.44
CA ASN A 8 -19.24 18.09 -12.74
C ASN A 8 -18.60 19.19 -11.88
N LEU A 9 -19.32 20.27 -11.56
CA LEU A 9 -18.85 21.30 -10.64
C LEU A 9 -18.71 20.79 -9.21
N VAL A 10 -19.70 20.05 -8.70
CA VAL A 10 -19.65 19.43 -7.36
C VAL A 10 -18.55 18.38 -7.29
N GLY A 11 -18.39 17.55 -8.33
CA GLY A 11 -17.31 16.58 -8.46
C GLY A 11 -15.93 17.23 -8.38
N ALA A 12 -15.68 18.27 -9.17
CA ALA A 12 -14.40 19.01 -9.16
C ALA A 12 -14.11 19.69 -7.80
N LEU A 13 -15.13 20.24 -7.13
CA LEU A 13 -14.96 20.83 -5.79
C LEU A 13 -14.62 19.76 -4.73
N LEU A 14 -15.29 18.61 -4.76
CA LEU A 14 -15.00 17.48 -3.87
C LEU A 14 -13.61 16.88 -4.16
N GLU A 15 -13.24 16.75 -5.43
CA GLU A 15 -11.92 16.29 -5.86
C GLU A 15 -10.81 17.22 -5.35
N LEU A 16 -10.94 18.54 -5.51
CA LEU A 16 -9.96 19.51 -5.00
C LEU A 16 -9.85 19.48 -3.48
N PHE A 17 -10.97 19.34 -2.76
CA PHE A 17 -10.98 19.19 -1.30
C PHE A 17 -10.26 17.90 -0.85
N LEU A 18 -10.57 16.77 -1.48
CA LEU A 18 -9.95 15.49 -1.18
C LEU A 18 -8.46 15.49 -1.54
N TYR A 19 -8.08 16.07 -2.68
CA TYR A 19 -6.69 16.28 -3.10
C TYR A 19 -5.90 17.15 -2.09
N GLY A 20 -6.52 18.19 -1.53
CA GLY A 20 -5.94 18.96 -0.43
C GLY A 20 -5.64 18.09 0.81
N SER A 21 -6.61 17.29 1.25
CA SER A 21 -6.42 16.39 2.40
C SER A 21 -5.35 15.32 2.14
N TYR A 22 -5.32 14.74 0.94
CA TYR A 22 -4.31 13.80 0.46
C TYR A 22 -2.90 14.41 0.50
N SER A 23 -2.76 15.67 0.05
CA SER A 23 -1.49 16.40 0.04
C SER A 23 -0.93 16.58 1.45
N VAL A 24 -1.77 16.96 2.42
CA VAL A 24 -1.37 17.11 3.84
C VAL A 24 -0.93 15.77 4.44
N LEU A 25 -1.67 14.69 4.16
CA LEU A 25 -1.31 13.33 4.60
C LEU A 25 0.03 12.89 4.01
N LEU A 26 0.28 13.14 2.71
CA LEU A 26 1.54 12.79 2.06
C LEU A 26 2.72 13.58 2.64
N ILE A 27 2.59 14.89 2.83
CA ILE A 27 3.64 15.73 3.46
C ILE A 27 3.97 15.20 4.85
N THR A 28 2.95 14.81 5.63
CA THR A 28 3.12 14.20 6.96
C THR A 28 3.90 12.90 6.89
N VAL A 29 3.59 12.02 5.93
CA VAL A 29 4.33 10.76 5.71
C VAL A 29 5.77 11.02 5.27
N ILE A 30 6.01 11.93 4.32
CA ILE A 30 7.37 12.29 3.87
C ILE A 30 8.19 12.86 5.04
N TYR A 31 7.61 13.72 5.87
CA TYR A 31 8.26 14.26 7.05
C TYR A 31 8.65 13.16 8.06
N LEU A 32 7.73 12.23 8.37
CA LEU A 32 7.99 11.09 9.24
C LEU A 32 9.08 10.16 8.65
N PHE A 33 9.06 9.88 7.35
CA PHE A 33 10.10 9.08 6.70
C PHE A 33 11.46 9.77 6.74
N ARG A 34 11.55 11.06 6.39
CA ARG A 34 12.81 11.84 6.40
C ARG A 34 13.42 11.97 7.78
N ARG A 35 12.62 12.13 8.84
CA ARG A 35 13.12 12.19 10.22
C ARG A 35 13.66 10.85 10.72
N ARG A 36 13.17 9.74 10.16
CA ARG A 36 13.30 8.41 10.78
C ARG A 36 14.20 7.43 10.04
N HIS A 37 14.21 7.45 8.71
CA HIS A 37 14.98 6.49 7.93
C HIS A 37 16.37 7.04 7.58
N GLY A 38 17.40 6.37 8.10
CA GLY A 38 18.73 6.39 7.49
C GLY A 38 18.73 5.73 6.10
N LYS A 39 19.92 5.41 5.56
CA LYS A 39 20.16 4.97 4.17
C LYS A 39 19.58 3.57 3.78
N ASN A 40 18.34 3.24 4.17
CA ASN A 40 17.67 2.00 3.75
C ASN A 40 16.98 2.18 2.38
N ALA A 41 17.51 1.48 1.37
CA ALA A 41 17.02 1.53 0.00
C ALA A 41 15.54 1.13 -0.16
N GLN A 42 15.01 0.23 0.68
CA GLN A 42 13.61 -0.21 0.58
C GLN A 42 12.61 0.91 0.92
N ALA A 43 12.94 1.73 1.92
CA ALA A 43 12.12 2.89 2.30
C ALA A 43 12.18 3.99 1.23
N ALA A 44 13.34 4.17 0.59
CA ALA A 44 13.49 5.11 -0.53
C ALA A 44 12.64 4.68 -1.75
N LEU A 45 12.58 3.39 -2.07
CA LEU A 45 11.72 2.87 -3.14
C LEU A 45 10.23 3.05 -2.84
N LEU A 46 9.80 2.82 -1.59
CA LEU A 46 8.41 3.08 -1.17
C LEU A 46 8.05 4.57 -1.25
N LEU A 47 8.94 5.45 -0.78
CA LEU A 47 8.73 6.89 -0.87
C LEU A 47 8.69 7.38 -2.32
N LEU A 48 9.57 6.86 -3.19
CA LEU A 48 9.56 7.14 -4.63
C LEU A 48 8.21 6.73 -5.26
N ALA A 49 7.71 5.53 -4.94
CA ALA A 49 6.44 5.06 -5.47
C ALA A 49 5.25 5.94 -5.00
N LEU A 50 5.24 6.37 -3.73
CA LEU A 50 4.23 7.31 -3.21
C LEU A 50 4.30 8.69 -3.90
N VAL A 51 5.50 9.19 -4.20
CA VAL A 51 5.69 10.44 -4.97
C VAL A 51 5.21 10.27 -6.41
N VAL A 52 5.47 9.14 -7.06
CA VAL A 52 4.94 8.86 -8.41
C VAL A 52 3.41 8.84 -8.41
N GLN A 53 2.78 8.15 -7.44
CA GLN A 53 1.33 8.13 -7.30
C GLN A 53 0.75 9.53 -7.05
N PHE A 54 1.41 10.34 -6.21
CA PHE A 54 1.02 11.73 -6.00
C PHE A 54 1.02 12.53 -7.30
N LEU A 55 2.10 12.46 -8.08
CA LEU A 55 2.20 13.18 -9.36
C LEU A 55 1.10 12.77 -10.36
N VAL A 56 0.72 11.49 -10.41
CA VAL A 56 -0.40 11.02 -11.26
C VAL A 56 -1.74 11.61 -10.78
N ILE A 57 -1.98 11.63 -9.47
CA ILE A 57 -3.20 12.22 -8.88
C ILE A 57 -3.22 13.75 -9.09
N THR A 58 -2.10 14.45 -8.93
CA THR A 58 -1.96 15.88 -9.24
C THR A 58 -2.24 16.17 -10.72
N ALA A 59 -1.76 15.31 -11.64
CA ALA A 59 -2.04 15.46 -13.06
C ALA A 59 -3.53 15.27 -13.38
N HIS A 60 -4.20 14.32 -12.71
CA HIS A 60 -5.64 14.10 -12.84
C HIS A 60 -6.43 15.32 -12.35
N SER A 61 -6.18 15.78 -11.12
CA SER A 61 -6.93 16.90 -10.54
C SER A 61 -6.67 18.24 -11.23
N LEU A 62 -5.46 18.46 -11.75
CA LEU A 62 -5.18 19.61 -12.60
C LEU A 62 -5.93 19.54 -13.94
N ASN A 63 -5.98 18.37 -14.59
CA ASN A 63 -6.72 18.19 -15.84
C ASN A 63 -8.23 18.41 -15.63
N THR A 64 -8.82 17.84 -14.57
CA THR A 64 -10.24 18.09 -14.23
C THR A 64 -10.48 19.57 -13.93
N ALA A 65 -9.65 20.22 -13.11
CA ALA A 65 -9.79 21.65 -12.82
C ALA A 65 -9.69 22.53 -14.08
N CYS A 66 -8.76 22.24 -14.99
CA CYS A 66 -8.65 22.93 -16.27
C CYS A 66 -9.90 22.74 -17.15
N GLN A 67 -10.47 21.52 -17.20
CA GLN A 67 -11.72 21.25 -17.91
C GLN A 67 -12.91 22.01 -17.31
N THR A 68 -13.06 22.03 -15.98
CA THR A 68 -14.13 22.76 -15.30
C THR A 68 -14.04 24.27 -15.54
N VAL A 69 -12.83 24.85 -15.46
CA VAL A 69 -12.62 26.29 -15.75
C VAL A 69 -12.92 26.61 -17.22
N PHE A 70 -12.52 25.74 -18.16
CA PHE A 70 -12.86 25.92 -19.58
C PHE A 70 -14.37 25.83 -19.83
N ALA A 71 -15.04 24.86 -19.22
CA ALA A 71 -16.49 24.67 -19.30
C ALA A 71 -17.28 25.88 -18.76
N ILE A 72 -16.81 26.52 -17.68
CA ILE A 72 -17.39 27.75 -17.13
C ILE A 72 -17.18 28.94 -18.10
N ARG A 73 -15.99 29.05 -18.72
CA ARG A 73 -15.68 30.11 -19.70
C ARG A 73 -16.54 30.07 -20.97
N LEU A 74 -17.14 28.91 -21.31
CA LEU A 74 -18.08 28.78 -22.43
C LEU A 74 -19.45 29.45 -22.17
N GLY A 75 -19.69 30.03 -20.99
CA GLY A 75 -20.89 30.80 -20.68
C GLY A 75 -22.10 29.98 -20.22
N GLY A 76 -21.95 28.65 -20.12
CA GLY A 76 -23.02 27.74 -19.70
C GLY A 76 -23.98 27.33 -20.82
N GLY A 77 -25.06 26.66 -20.45
CA GLY A 77 -26.09 26.21 -21.38
C GLY A 77 -25.62 25.10 -22.35
N ALA A 78 -26.25 25.04 -23.52
CA ALA A 78 -26.07 23.95 -24.47
C ALA A 78 -24.62 23.76 -24.97
N ALA A 79 -23.83 24.83 -25.08
CA ALA A 79 -22.43 24.75 -25.49
C ALA A 79 -21.55 24.03 -24.44
N THR A 80 -21.82 24.25 -23.15
CA THR A 80 -21.15 23.55 -22.06
C THR A 80 -21.59 22.09 -21.95
N GLU A 81 -22.85 21.80 -22.26
CA GLU A 81 -23.39 20.44 -22.28
C GLU A 81 -22.81 19.62 -23.44
N ALA A 82 -22.81 20.19 -24.66
CA ALA A 82 -22.15 19.61 -25.82
C ALA A 82 -20.62 19.40 -25.62
N TYR A 83 -19.97 20.25 -24.82
CA TYR A 83 -18.56 20.05 -24.44
C TYR A 83 -18.37 18.78 -23.59
N TYR A 84 -19.24 18.51 -22.62
CA TYR A 84 -19.15 17.32 -21.77
C TYR A 84 -19.66 16.04 -22.43
N LEU A 85 -20.59 16.14 -23.38
CA LEU A 85 -21.07 15.02 -24.19
C LEU A 85 -20.05 14.54 -25.24
N ASN A 86 -19.08 15.39 -25.63
CA ASN A 86 -18.07 15.03 -26.62
C ASN A 86 -16.90 14.24 -25.98
N LEU A 87 -17.17 12.97 -25.68
CA LEU A 87 -16.27 12.06 -24.97
C LEU A 87 -14.97 11.74 -25.74
N THR A 88 -15.00 11.79 -27.08
CA THR A 88 -13.84 11.54 -27.96
C THR A 88 -12.74 12.60 -27.81
N ARG A 89 -12.99 13.70 -27.10
CA ARG A 89 -12.01 14.78 -26.90
C ARG A 89 -10.84 14.32 -26.02
N SER A 90 -9.62 14.52 -26.51
CA SER A 90 -8.34 14.20 -25.83
C SER A 90 -8.29 14.36 -24.29
N PRO A 91 -8.71 15.48 -23.65
CA PRO A 91 -8.61 15.64 -22.20
C PRO A 91 -9.50 14.67 -21.40
N PHE A 92 -10.60 14.17 -21.95
CA PHE A 92 -11.44 13.15 -21.31
C PHE A 92 -10.72 11.79 -21.29
N VAL A 93 -10.18 11.37 -22.44
CA VAL A 93 -9.36 10.15 -22.55
C VAL A 93 -8.15 10.20 -21.62
N VAL A 94 -7.46 11.34 -21.54
CA VAL A 94 -6.36 11.56 -20.58
C VAL A 94 -6.83 11.41 -19.13
N ASN A 95 -8.02 11.90 -18.77
CA ASN A 95 -8.57 11.71 -17.42
C ASN A 95 -8.86 10.24 -17.10
N ILE A 96 -9.43 9.48 -18.05
CA ILE A 96 -9.62 8.04 -17.91
C ILE A 96 -8.28 7.32 -17.72
N VAL A 97 -7.26 7.63 -18.53
CA VAL A 97 -5.91 7.04 -18.41
C VAL A 97 -5.33 7.31 -17.02
N LEU A 98 -5.37 8.55 -16.53
CA LEU A 98 -4.82 8.93 -15.22
C LEU A 98 -5.58 8.26 -14.05
N MET A 99 -6.91 8.15 -14.14
CA MET A 99 -7.71 7.38 -13.18
C MET A 99 -7.31 5.90 -13.21
N VAL A 100 -7.26 5.28 -14.39
CA VAL A 100 -6.92 3.86 -14.59
C VAL A 100 -5.53 3.55 -14.01
N VAL A 101 -4.53 4.41 -14.28
CA VAL A 101 -3.17 4.30 -13.73
C VAL A 101 -3.15 4.45 -12.21
N THR A 102 -3.85 5.46 -11.67
CA THR A 102 -3.94 5.65 -10.20
C THR A 102 -4.51 4.41 -9.51
N HIS A 103 -5.59 3.85 -10.07
CA HIS A 103 -6.22 2.62 -9.58
C HIS A 103 -5.23 1.45 -9.58
N HIS A 104 -4.49 1.24 -10.68
CA HIS A 104 -3.48 0.18 -10.77
C HIS A 104 -2.31 0.36 -9.80
N LEU A 105 -1.88 1.60 -9.53
CA LEU A 105 -0.87 1.88 -8.51
C LEU A 105 -1.38 1.49 -7.12
N THR A 106 -2.60 1.88 -6.75
CA THR A 106 -3.21 1.51 -5.46
C THR A 106 -3.33 -0.01 -5.28
N ASP A 107 -3.81 -0.74 -6.28
CA ASP A 107 -3.87 -2.21 -6.21
C ASP A 107 -2.47 -2.84 -6.16
N ALA A 108 -1.49 -2.30 -6.90
CA ALA A 108 -0.09 -2.75 -6.82
C ALA A 108 0.53 -2.53 -5.43
N PHE A 109 0.20 -1.44 -4.73
CA PHE A 109 0.63 -1.22 -3.33
C PHE A 109 0.02 -2.26 -2.38
N MET A 110 -1.26 -2.60 -2.55
CA MET A 110 -1.89 -3.67 -1.76
C MET A 110 -1.23 -5.03 -2.01
N LEU A 111 -0.93 -5.38 -3.26
CA LEU A 111 -0.19 -6.59 -3.61
C LEU A 111 1.23 -6.60 -3.03
N HIS A 112 1.97 -5.48 -3.13
CA HIS A 112 3.32 -5.37 -2.54
C HIS A 112 3.28 -5.62 -1.03
N ARG A 113 2.31 -5.02 -0.31
CA ARG A 113 2.12 -5.23 1.12
C ARG A 113 1.79 -6.70 1.44
N LEU A 114 0.92 -7.34 0.67
CA LEU A 114 0.61 -8.77 0.84
C LEU A 114 1.87 -9.64 0.67
N TYR A 115 2.67 -9.38 -0.36
CA TYR A 115 3.91 -10.11 -0.65
C TYR A 115 4.96 -9.98 0.47
N VAL A 116 5.13 -8.79 1.04
CA VAL A 116 6.04 -8.55 2.18
C VAL A 116 5.55 -9.29 3.43
N ILE A 117 4.26 -9.20 3.76
CA ILE A 117 3.68 -9.87 4.95
C ILE A 117 3.76 -11.39 4.85
N PHE A 118 3.63 -11.95 3.64
CA PHE A 118 3.74 -13.40 3.40
C PHE A 118 5.18 -13.91 3.24
N SER A 119 6.20 -13.12 3.62
CA SER A 119 7.62 -13.53 3.57
C SER A 119 8.05 -14.13 2.22
N ARG A 120 7.48 -13.61 1.12
CA ARG A 120 7.72 -14.06 -0.27
C ARG A 120 7.15 -15.44 -0.65
N GLU A 121 6.23 -16.03 0.12
CA GLU A 121 5.49 -17.22 -0.27
C GLU A 121 4.66 -16.97 -1.55
N ARG A 122 5.12 -17.50 -2.70
CA ARG A 122 4.53 -17.18 -4.01
C ARG A 122 3.08 -17.65 -4.18
N ASN A 123 2.70 -18.74 -3.54
CA ASN A 123 1.39 -19.39 -3.75
C ASN A 123 0.20 -18.48 -3.43
N VAL A 124 0.33 -17.62 -2.41
CA VAL A 124 -0.72 -16.67 -1.99
C VAL A 124 -0.86 -15.48 -2.96
N MET A 125 0.18 -15.20 -3.76
CA MET A 125 0.17 -14.11 -4.73
C MET A 125 -0.46 -14.48 -6.08
N ILE A 126 -0.63 -15.76 -6.40
CA ILE A 126 -1.10 -16.21 -7.73
C ILE A 126 -2.49 -15.63 -8.04
N PHE A 127 -3.43 -15.72 -7.10
CA PHE A 127 -4.79 -15.20 -7.26
C PHE A 127 -4.85 -13.67 -7.44
N PRO A 128 -4.31 -12.83 -6.54
CA PRO A 128 -4.38 -11.38 -6.74
C PRO A 128 -3.56 -10.90 -7.94
N LEU A 129 -2.48 -11.61 -8.35
CA LEU A 129 -1.77 -11.32 -9.60
C LEU A 129 -2.62 -11.61 -10.84
N SER A 130 -3.37 -12.73 -10.88
CA SER A 130 -4.26 -13.00 -12.02
C SER A 130 -5.40 -11.99 -12.11
N CYS A 131 -5.96 -11.56 -10.97
CA CYS A 131 -6.90 -10.45 -10.91
C CYS A 131 -6.28 -9.13 -11.41
N LEU A 132 -5.06 -8.78 -10.99
CA LEU A 132 -4.39 -7.55 -11.44
C LEU A 132 -4.13 -7.56 -12.96
N LEU A 133 -3.74 -8.69 -13.53
CA LEU A 133 -3.61 -8.85 -14.99
C LEU A 133 -4.95 -8.66 -15.70
N ALA A 134 -6.03 -9.26 -15.18
CA ALA A 134 -7.37 -9.07 -15.73
C ALA A 134 -7.81 -7.60 -15.64
N GLN A 135 -7.49 -6.88 -14.56
CA GLN A 135 -7.74 -5.45 -14.47
C GLN A 135 -6.96 -4.63 -15.48
N ILE A 136 -5.69 -4.96 -15.74
CA ILE A 136 -4.84 -4.23 -16.71
C ILE A 136 -5.41 -4.40 -18.11
N VAL A 137 -5.74 -5.64 -18.50
CA VAL A 137 -6.42 -5.92 -19.79
C VAL A 137 -7.73 -5.13 -19.90
N SER A 138 -8.56 -5.15 -18.85
CA SER A 138 -9.79 -4.36 -18.82
C SER A 138 -9.56 -2.85 -18.85
N GLY A 139 -8.53 -2.34 -18.18
CA GLY A 139 -8.11 -0.94 -18.23
C GLY A 139 -7.71 -0.50 -19.65
N CYS A 140 -6.93 -1.32 -20.35
CA CYS A 140 -6.60 -1.11 -21.76
C CYS A 140 -7.85 -1.14 -22.64
N GLY A 141 -8.80 -2.05 -22.39
CA GLY A 141 -10.09 -2.11 -23.10
C GLY A 141 -10.92 -0.82 -22.92
N ILE A 142 -11.03 -0.31 -21.70
CA ILE A 142 -11.72 0.96 -21.40
C ILE A 142 -11.05 2.14 -22.12
N ILE A 143 -9.72 2.26 -22.05
CA ILE A 143 -8.96 3.33 -22.71
C ILE A 143 -9.10 3.26 -24.23
N TYR A 144 -9.01 2.05 -24.81
CA TYR A 144 -9.20 1.85 -26.25
C TYR A 144 -10.61 2.29 -26.68
N ARG A 145 -11.66 1.84 -25.99
CA ARG A 145 -13.04 2.26 -26.29
C ARG A 145 -13.23 3.77 -26.14
N ALA A 146 -12.74 4.38 -25.06
CA ALA A 146 -12.82 5.83 -24.88
C ALA A 146 -12.09 6.62 -26.00
N ALA A 147 -11.03 6.06 -26.59
CA ALA A 147 -10.30 6.69 -27.69
C ALA A 147 -10.90 6.45 -29.08
N THR A 148 -11.71 5.39 -29.27
CA THR A 148 -12.31 5.01 -30.56
C THR A 148 -13.83 5.10 -30.60
N SER A 149 -14.49 5.60 -29.55
CA SER A 149 -15.95 5.80 -29.55
C SER A 149 -16.33 6.94 -30.49
N ASP A 150 -17.22 6.64 -31.43
CA ASP A 150 -17.88 7.64 -32.26
C ASP A 150 -18.82 8.52 -31.40
N PRO A 151 -19.07 9.79 -31.78
CA PRO A 151 -19.85 10.72 -30.96
C PRO A 151 -21.31 10.30 -30.72
N ASP A 152 -21.85 9.44 -31.60
CA ASP A 152 -23.23 8.96 -31.55
C ASP A 152 -23.39 7.62 -30.79
N GLU A 153 -22.30 7.00 -30.33
CA GLU A 153 -22.36 5.77 -29.52
C GLU A 153 -22.33 6.05 -28.01
N ASP A 154 -23.29 5.47 -27.28
CA ASP A 154 -23.31 5.50 -25.81
C ASP A 154 -22.11 4.72 -25.23
N TYR A 155 -20.98 5.41 -24.99
CA TYR A 155 -19.76 4.89 -24.36
C TYR A 155 -20.03 4.01 -23.12
N LEU A 156 -21.02 4.38 -22.29
CA LEU A 156 -21.40 3.62 -21.10
C LEU A 156 -21.91 2.21 -21.42
N THR A 157 -22.63 2.03 -22.52
CA THR A 157 -23.13 0.71 -22.92
C THR A 157 -21.99 -0.17 -23.44
N LEU A 158 -21.09 0.43 -24.23
CA LEU A 158 -19.96 -0.25 -24.87
C LEU A 158 -18.83 -0.63 -23.90
N SER A 159 -18.59 0.21 -22.88
CA SER A 159 -17.53 0.02 -21.87
C SER A 159 -17.95 -0.94 -20.73
N ASN A 160 -19.24 -1.27 -20.61
CA ASN A 160 -19.83 -1.95 -19.45
C ASN A 160 -19.11 -3.23 -19.01
N GLY A 161 -18.85 -4.17 -19.94
CA GLY A 161 -18.17 -5.42 -19.61
C GLY A 161 -16.75 -5.20 -19.06
N TRP A 162 -16.01 -4.26 -19.64
CA TRP A 162 -14.64 -3.95 -19.25
C TRP A 162 -14.58 -3.20 -17.91
N LEU A 163 -15.43 -2.18 -17.72
CA LEU A 163 -15.50 -1.42 -16.48
C LEU A 163 -15.97 -2.29 -15.31
N THR A 164 -17.05 -3.05 -15.49
CA THR A 164 -17.54 -4.00 -14.48
C THR A 164 -16.46 -5.04 -14.14
N GLY A 165 -15.77 -5.61 -15.14
CA GLY A 165 -14.66 -6.53 -14.92
C GLY A 165 -13.50 -5.92 -14.12
N LYS A 166 -13.07 -4.69 -14.44
CA LYS A 166 -12.01 -3.96 -13.70
C LYS A 166 -12.40 -3.71 -12.24
N LEU A 167 -13.64 -3.27 -11.99
CA LEU A 167 -14.14 -2.94 -10.67
C LEU A 167 -14.32 -4.18 -9.79
N VAL A 168 -14.93 -5.25 -10.32
CA VAL A 168 -15.09 -6.54 -9.61
C VAL A 168 -13.73 -7.14 -9.26
N ALA A 169 -12.76 -7.13 -10.18
CA ALA A 169 -11.42 -7.63 -9.89
C ALA A 169 -10.68 -6.80 -8.81
N SER A 170 -10.92 -5.48 -8.71
CA SER A 170 -10.37 -4.66 -7.61
C SER A 170 -11.01 -4.98 -6.26
N ILE A 171 -12.33 -5.17 -6.22
CA ILE A 171 -13.05 -5.59 -5.00
C ILE A 171 -12.52 -6.95 -4.52
N LEU A 172 -12.26 -7.89 -5.44
CA LEU A 172 -11.64 -9.17 -5.13
C LEU A 172 -10.21 -9.01 -4.57
N ILE A 173 -9.35 -8.20 -5.20
CA ILE A 173 -7.97 -7.95 -4.73
C ILE A 173 -7.95 -7.33 -3.32
N SER A 174 -8.72 -6.27 -3.11
CA SER A 174 -8.77 -5.52 -1.85
C SER A 174 -9.38 -6.35 -0.71
N THR A 175 -10.45 -7.11 -0.99
CA THR A 175 -11.06 -8.03 0.00
C THR A 175 -10.15 -9.22 0.30
N TYR A 176 -9.60 -9.89 -0.73
CA TYR A 176 -8.71 -11.04 -0.56
C TYR A 176 -7.44 -10.68 0.22
N SER A 177 -6.76 -9.59 -0.16
CA SER A 177 -5.55 -9.15 0.54
C SER A 177 -5.82 -8.81 2.00
N SER A 178 -6.94 -8.14 2.30
CA SER A 178 -7.33 -7.78 3.66
C SER A 178 -7.70 -9.00 4.51
N ALA A 179 -8.44 -9.96 3.94
CA ALA A 179 -8.76 -11.23 4.59
C ALA A 179 -7.49 -12.06 4.85
N ALA A 180 -6.60 -12.20 3.86
CA ALA A 180 -5.36 -12.96 3.98
C ALA A 180 -4.40 -12.38 5.03
N ILE A 181 -4.28 -11.05 5.10
CA ILE A 181 -3.46 -10.36 6.11
C ILE A 181 -4.07 -10.54 7.50
N SER A 182 -5.39 -10.36 7.63
CA SER A 182 -6.11 -10.55 8.90
C SER A 182 -5.99 -11.99 9.41
N TRP A 183 -6.13 -12.97 8.53
CA TRP A 183 -5.94 -14.39 8.82
C TRP A 183 -4.51 -14.72 9.28
N ARG A 184 -3.49 -14.17 8.62
CA ARG A 184 -2.08 -14.39 9.00
C ARG A 184 -1.78 -13.79 10.38
N ILE A 185 -2.27 -12.58 10.66
CA ILE A 185 -2.17 -11.92 11.96
C ILE A 185 -2.86 -12.77 13.05
N TRP A 186 -4.09 -13.20 12.80
CA TRP A 186 -4.87 -14.06 13.71
C TRP A 186 -4.15 -15.38 14.00
N ARG A 187 -3.60 -16.05 12.98
CA ARG A 187 -2.85 -17.31 13.12
C ARG A 187 -1.57 -17.14 13.96
N ILE A 188 -0.82 -16.05 13.76
CA ILE A 188 0.36 -15.73 14.56
C ILE A 188 -0.03 -15.52 16.03
N ARG A 189 -1.08 -14.73 16.28
CA ARG A 189 -1.59 -14.48 17.65
C ARG A 189 -2.00 -15.78 18.35
N HIS A 190 -2.73 -16.67 17.68
CA HIS A 190 -3.12 -17.96 18.25
C HIS A 190 -1.93 -18.90 18.53
N ALA A 191 -0.87 -18.87 17.71
CA ALA A 191 0.34 -19.64 17.99
C ALA A 191 1.08 -19.12 19.25
N LEU A 192 1.18 -17.80 19.39
CA LEU A 192 1.76 -17.16 20.58
C LEU A 192 0.93 -17.41 21.85
N GLN A 193 -0.40 -17.36 21.75
CA GLN A 193 -1.29 -17.69 22.87
C GLN A 193 -1.11 -19.13 23.37
N LYS A 194 -1.02 -20.11 22.47
CA LYS A 194 -0.75 -21.52 22.86
C LYS A 194 0.60 -21.68 23.57
N THR A 195 1.64 -21.02 23.07
CA THR A 195 2.99 -21.08 23.66
C THR A 195 3.03 -20.38 25.03
N SER A 196 2.41 -19.19 25.14
CA SER A 196 2.36 -18.44 26.40
C SER A 196 1.52 -19.11 27.50
N ALA A 197 0.48 -19.88 27.14
CA ALA A 197 -0.30 -20.66 28.11
C ALA A 197 0.58 -21.67 28.87
N ASN A 198 1.50 -22.34 28.17
CA ASN A 198 2.45 -23.28 28.78
C ASN A 198 3.53 -22.54 29.60
N LEU A 199 3.98 -21.36 29.15
CA LEU A 199 5.02 -20.58 29.84
C LEU A 199 4.51 -19.83 31.09
N ARG A 200 3.20 -19.60 31.22
CA ARG A 200 2.58 -18.94 32.38
C ARG A 200 2.80 -19.66 33.71
N LEU A 201 3.17 -20.95 33.68
CA LEU A 201 3.48 -21.73 34.88
C LEU A 201 4.91 -21.50 35.43
N THR A 202 5.80 -20.79 34.73
CA THR A 202 7.23 -20.73 35.09
C THR A 202 7.88 -19.34 35.16
N ALA A 203 7.24 -18.24 34.76
CA ALA A 203 7.88 -16.91 34.78
C ALA A 203 6.95 -15.76 35.24
N CYS A 204 7.16 -15.26 36.46
CA CYS A 204 6.37 -14.19 37.07
C CYS A 204 6.78 -12.75 36.66
N SER A 205 7.76 -12.59 35.75
CA SER A 205 8.43 -11.30 35.46
C SER A 205 8.32 -10.80 34.01
N LEU A 206 7.70 -11.55 33.10
CA LEU A 206 7.60 -11.21 31.66
C LEU A 206 6.21 -10.75 31.10
N PRO A 207 5.17 -10.37 31.89
CA PRO A 207 3.84 -10.12 31.33
C PRO A 207 3.71 -8.84 30.49
N CYS A 208 4.51 -7.79 30.75
CA CYS A 208 4.30 -6.47 30.14
C CYS A 208 4.61 -6.42 28.63
N THR A 209 5.66 -7.09 28.14
CA THR A 209 6.07 -7.01 26.73
C THR A 209 5.04 -7.64 25.79
N LEU A 210 4.41 -8.74 26.19
CA LEU A 210 3.45 -9.47 25.37
C LEU A 210 2.10 -8.76 25.28
N LEU A 211 1.64 -8.13 26.38
CA LEU A 211 0.37 -7.39 26.42
C LEU A 211 0.41 -6.13 25.52
N ILE A 212 1.56 -5.44 25.47
CA ILE A 212 1.71 -4.25 24.61
C ILE A 212 1.78 -4.62 23.12
N ALA A 213 2.37 -5.76 22.77
CA ALA A 213 2.41 -6.24 21.39
C ALA A 213 1.00 -6.54 20.85
N ASP A 214 0.13 -7.13 21.66
CA ASP A 214 -1.25 -7.48 21.30
C ASP A 214 -2.08 -6.22 20.95
N ASN A 215 -1.96 -5.14 21.74
CA ASN A 215 -2.66 -3.87 21.50
C ASN A 215 -2.19 -3.17 20.21
N MET A 216 -0.89 -3.21 19.90
CA MET A 216 -0.34 -2.66 18.65
C MET A 216 -0.82 -3.43 17.43
N LEU A 217 -0.86 -4.76 17.52
CA LEU A 217 -1.28 -5.63 16.43
C LEU A 217 -2.78 -5.42 16.10
N GLN A 218 -3.62 -5.20 17.13
CA GLN A 218 -5.03 -4.81 16.95
C GLN A 218 -5.19 -3.42 16.34
N SER A 219 -4.44 -2.42 16.80
CA SER A 219 -4.48 -1.07 16.22
C SER A 219 -4.08 -1.08 14.74
N LEU A 220 -3.01 -1.80 14.39
CA LEU A 220 -2.62 -2.02 12.99
C LEU A 220 -3.73 -2.71 12.21
N LEU A 221 -4.26 -3.84 12.68
CA LEU A 221 -5.34 -4.57 12.01
C LEU A 221 -6.56 -3.67 11.74
N SER A 222 -7.00 -2.89 12.73
CA SER A 222 -8.14 -1.98 12.61
C SER A 222 -7.96 -0.97 11.46
N ILE A 223 -6.81 -0.31 11.38
CA ILE A 223 -6.58 0.73 10.36
C ILE A 223 -6.33 0.12 8.97
N LEU A 224 -5.78 -1.10 8.94
CA LEU A 224 -5.60 -1.88 7.72
C LEU A 224 -6.94 -2.38 7.15
N VAL A 225 -7.94 -2.64 8.01
CA VAL A 225 -9.33 -2.91 7.61
C VAL A 225 -10.04 -1.62 7.19
N GLU A 226 -9.90 -0.54 7.95
CA GLU A 226 -10.49 0.79 7.66
C GLU A 226 -10.09 1.32 6.27
N SER A 227 -8.79 1.28 5.95
CA SER A 227 -8.27 1.69 4.64
C SER A 227 -8.71 0.80 3.48
N ALA A 228 -8.88 -0.51 3.73
CA ALA A 228 -9.45 -1.44 2.76
C ALA A 228 -10.96 -1.21 2.55
N VAL A 229 -11.70 -0.90 3.61
CA VAL A 229 -13.11 -0.51 3.55
C VAL A 229 -13.29 0.79 2.75
N LEU A 230 -12.39 1.78 2.91
CA LEU A 230 -12.40 2.98 2.08
C LEU A 230 -12.17 2.65 0.59
N GLN A 231 -11.23 1.75 0.27
CA GLN A 231 -10.97 1.35 -1.13
C GLN A 231 -12.15 0.57 -1.73
N THR A 232 -12.70 -0.41 -1.01
CA THR A 232 -13.85 -1.19 -1.48
C THR A 232 -15.10 -0.33 -1.60
N ALA A 233 -15.39 0.54 -0.62
CA ALA A 233 -16.52 1.46 -0.69
C ALA A 233 -16.42 2.44 -1.88
N THR A 234 -15.23 2.98 -2.16
CA THR A 234 -14.99 3.83 -3.35
C THR A 234 -15.26 3.05 -4.65
N THR A 235 -14.78 1.81 -4.72
CA THR A 235 -14.93 0.96 -5.91
C THR A 235 -16.38 0.49 -6.11
N ILE A 236 -17.09 0.17 -5.03
CA ILE A 236 -18.52 -0.16 -5.03
C ILE A 236 -19.35 1.08 -5.38
N GLY A 237 -18.95 2.28 -4.94
CA GLY A 237 -19.57 3.54 -5.33
C GLY A 237 -19.49 3.77 -6.85
N MET A 238 -18.30 3.63 -7.44
CA MET A 238 -18.13 3.69 -8.91
C MET A 238 -19.00 2.65 -9.63
N LEU A 239 -19.00 1.41 -9.15
CA LEU A 239 -19.81 0.32 -9.73
C LEU A 239 -21.30 0.63 -9.63
N ALA A 240 -21.78 1.15 -8.50
CA ALA A 240 -23.17 1.50 -8.30
C ALA A 240 -23.61 2.66 -9.20
N SER A 241 -22.87 3.77 -9.23
CA SER A 241 -23.15 4.91 -10.13
C SER A 241 -23.30 4.46 -11.58
N PHE A 242 -22.40 3.56 -12.00
CA PHE A 242 -22.40 3.00 -13.34
C PHE A 242 -23.57 2.05 -13.62
N GLN A 243 -23.89 1.10 -12.72
CA GLN A 243 -25.01 0.17 -12.89
C GLN A 243 -26.38 0.88 -12.90
N TYR A 244 -26.53 1.98 -12.14
CA TYR A 244 -27.73 2.82 -12.20
C TYR A 244 -27.79 3.73 -13.44
N LYS A 245 -26.79 3.67 -14.33
CA LYS A 245 -26.63 4.55 -15.51
C LYS A 245 -26.70 6.04 -15.16
N TRP A 246 -26.29 6.40 -13.94
CA TRP A 246 -26.43 7.77 -13.45
C TRP A 246 -25.21 8.60 -13.85
N LEU A 247 -25.22 9.11 -15.08
CA LEU A 247 -24.16 9.93 -15.69
C LEU A 247 -23.52 10.92 -14.70
N ALA A 248 -24.33 11.77 -14.04
CA ALA A 248 -23.80 12.77 -13.10
C ALA A 248 -23.09 12.13 -11.88
N GLY A 249 -23.60 10.99 -11.39
CA GLY A 249 -22.96 10.23 -10.31
C GLY A 249 -21.69 9.52 -10.73
N GLU A 250 -21.58 9.12 -11.99
CA GLU A 250 -20.36 8.56 -12.56
C GLU A 250 -19.25 9.61 -12.70
N PHE A 251 -19.56 10.82 -13.20
CA PHE A 251 -18.59 11.92 -13.24
C PHE A 251 -18.10 12.31 -11.84
N ILE A 252 -19.02 12.44 -10.86
CA ILE A 252 -18.65 12.72 -9.47
C ILE A 252 -17.75 11.60 -8.92
N SER A 253 -18.16 10.33 -9.08
CA SER A 253 -17.43 9.18 -8.53
C SER A 253 -16.04 9.02 -9.17
N THR A 254 -15.95 9.25 -10.49
CA THR A 254 -14.71 9.22 -11.27
C THR A 254 -13.73 10.29 -10.82
N GLY A 255 -14.18 11.54 -10.60
CA GLY A 255 -13.31 12.63 -10.13
C GLY A 255 -12.80 12.43 -8.70
N ILE A 256 -13.65 11.96 -7.77
CA ILE A 256 -13.22 11.76 -6.38
C ILE A 256 -12.36 10.48 -6.18
N ALA A 257 -12.50 9.47 -7.04
CA ALA A 257 -11.88 8.17 -6.82
C ALA A 257 -10.34 8.20 -6.76
N PRO A 258 -9.59 8.87 -7.66
CA PRO A 258 -8.14 8.96 -7.58
C PRO A 258 -7.63 9.58 -6.27
N ALA A 259 -8.32 10.61 -5.76
CA ALA A 259 -7.97 11.21 -4.46
C ALA A 259 -8.24 10.24 -3.29
N LEU A 260 -9.38 9.54 -3.28
CA LEU A 260 -9.71 8.54 -2.26
C LEU A 260 -8.75 7.34 -2.28
N PHE A 261 -8.36 6.87 -3.46
CA PHE A 261 -7.33 5.84 -3.64
C PHE A 261 -5.96 6.31 -3.14
N GLY A 262 -5.59 7.57 -3.38
CA GLY A 262 -4.42 8.20 -2.79
C GLY A 262 -4.46 8.21 -1.25
N VAL A 263 -5.56 8.71 -0.67
CA VAL A 263 -5.77 8.77 0.79
C VAL A 263 -5.66 7.38 1.43
N SER A 264 -6.36 6.37 0.89
CA SER A 264 -6.25 4.98 1.39
C SER A 264 -4.81 4.48 1.33
N THR A 265 -4.12 4.68 0.20
CA THR A 265 -2.73 4.25 0.01
C THR A 265 -1.79 4.90 1.03
N VAL A 266 -1.93 6.21 1.27
CA VAL A 266 -1.08 6.94 2.22
C VAL A 266 -1.38 6.57 3.66
N LEU A 267 -2.65 6.35 4.05
CA LEU A 267 -3.01 5.89 5.39
C LEU A 267 -2.35 4.54 5.74
N ILE A 268 -2.31 3.60 4.79
CA ILE A 268 -1.66 2.30 4.96
C ILE A 268 -0.16 2.47 5.23
N HIS A 269 0.54 3.28 4.42
CA HIS A 269 1.98 3.49 4.55
C HIS A 269 2.35 4.31 5.79
N ALA A 270 1.54 5.32 6.14
CA ALA A 270 1.72 6.13 7.35
C ALA A 270 1.78 5.26 8.61
N ARG A 271 0.88 4.28 8.73
CA ARG A 271 0.79 3.43 9.92
C ARG A 271 1.88 2.36 10.00
N ILE A 272 2.34 1.83 8.87
CA ILE A 272 3.54 0.97 8.85
C ILE A 272 4.77 1.79 9.29
N GLY A 273 4.90 3.03 8.80
CA GLY A 273 5.94 3.98 9.20
C GLY A 273 5.90 4.38 10.68
N LEU A 274 4.74 4.30 11.34
CA LEU A 274 4.58 4.55 12.78
C LEU A 274 4.74 3.27 13.63
N GLY A 275 4.23 2.12 13.17
CA GLY A 275 4.24 0.87 13.94
C GLY A 275 5.66 0.41 14.30
N TRP A 276 6.62 0.53 13.37
CA TRP A 276 8.01 0.20 13.67
C TRP A 276 8.70 1.18 14.65
N ALA A 277 8.11 2.34 14.97
CA ALA A 277 8.77 3.36 15.80
C ALA A 277 8.99 2.87 17.23
N HIS A 278 7.99 2.16 17.77
CA HIS A 278 8.05 1.57 19.10
C HIS A 278 9.07 0.44 19.25
N GLU A 279 9.41 -0.27 18.16
CA GLU A 279 10.42 -1.34 18.17
C GLU A 279 11.83 -0.78 18.41
N SER A 280 12.15 0.36 17.79
CA SER A 280 13.50 0.92 17.78
C SER A 280 13.88 1.71 19.03
N GLU A 281 12.90 2.24 19.78
CA GLU A 281 13.13 2.88 21.08
C GLU A 281 13.12 1.85 22.22
N ARG A 282 12.41 0.73 22.06
CA ARG A 282 12.27 -0.32 23.08
C ARG A 282 13.46 -1.27 23.16
N ASN A 283 14.32 -1.28 22.16
CA ASN A 283 15.58 -2.03 22.18
C ASN A 283 16.76 -1.03 22.19
N PRO A 284 16.94 -0.21 23.27
CA PRO A 284 18.19 0.48 23.45
C PRO A 284 19.27 -0.59 23.46
N LYS A 285 20.32 -0.42 22.64
CA LYS A 285 21.48 -1.33 22.65
C LYS A 285 21.82 -1.59 24.12
N PRO A 286 21.85 -2.85 24.60
CA PRO A 286 22.21 -3.11 25.98
C PRO A 286 23.54 -2.42 26.19
N ALA A 287 23.56 -1.40 27.05
CA ALA A 287 24.75 -0.63 27.33
C ALA A 287 25.80 -1.67 27.68
N SER A 288 26.88 -1.72 26.89
CA SER A 288 27.86 -2.80 26.99
C SER A 288 28.40 -2.74 28.40
N VAL A 289 27.92 -3.65 29.26
CA VAL A 289 28.37 -3.77 30.63
C VAL A 289 29.80 -4.21 30.50
N GLN A 290 30.72 -3.25 30.56
CA GLN A 290 32.13 -3.53 30.73
C GLN A 290 32.25 -4.17 32.10
N ILE A 291 32.18 -5.50 32.12
CA ILE A 291 32.61 -6.31 33.24
C ILE A 291 34.14 -6.19 33.27
N SER A 292 34.58 -5.05 33.77
CA SER A 292 35.99 -4.70 33.89
C SER A 292 36.65 -5.57 34.96
N GLY A 293 37.22 -6.68 34.51
CA GLY A 293 38.39 -7.30 35.13
C GLY A 293 38.31 -7.65 36.62
N LEU A 294 37.53 -8.67 36.96
CA LEU A 294 37.83 -9.48 38.15
C LEU A 294 38.96 -10.47 37.82
N SER A 295 40.17 -9.94 37.68
CA SER A 295 41.39 -10.72 37.43
C SER A 295 41.93 -11.25 38.77
N SER A 296 41.40 -12.39 39.23
CA SER A 296 41.97 -13.15 40.34
C SER A 296 42.75 -14.36 39.85
N ALA A 297 44.00 -14.40 40.30
CA ALA A 297 45.00 -15.47 40.27
C ALA A 297 44.59 -16.88 39.82
N ASN A 298 45.47 -17.51 39.04
CA ASN A 298 45.93 -18.84 39.44
C ASN A 298 47.46 -18.97 39.28
N THR A 299 48.08 -19.51 40.31
CA THR A 299 49.52 -19.68 40.47
C THR A 299 49.88 -21.14 40.25
N LYS A 300 50.85 -21.44 39.39
CA LYS A 300 51.72 -22.63 39.48
C LYS A 300 52.87 -22.53 38.49
N GLY A 301 54.10 -22.77 38.96
CA GLY A 301 55.29 -22.90 38.12
C GLY A 301 55.82 -24.34 38.08
N THR A 302 56.85 -24.56 37.24
CA THR A 302 58.07 -25.40 37.48
C THR A 302 57.88 -26.75 38.21
N LEU A 303 58.21 -27.94 37.68
CA LEU A 303 59.35 -28.44 36.85
C LEU A 303 58.88 -29.77 36.13
N ASP A 304 59.55 -30.47 35.20
CA ASP A 304 60.69 -30.27 34.25
C ASP A 304 60.68 -31.44 33.20
N GLU A 305 61.73 -31.58 32.36
CA GLU A 305 62.12 -32.71 31.46
C GLU A 305 61.09 -33.16 30.37
N GLU A 306 61.33 -32.93 29.08
CA GLU A 306 62.32 -33.55 28.18
C GLU A 306 61.92 -34.94 27.62
N SER A 307 61.44 -34.96 26.36
CA SER A 307 61.82 -35.97 25.37
C SER A 307 61.39 -35.57 23.95
N MET A 308 62.27 -35.84 22.98
CA MET A 308 62.02 -35.70 21.53
C MET A 308 60.98 -36.71 21.03
N VAL A 309 60.11 -36.30 20.09
CA VAL A 309 59.83 -37.07 18.85
C VAL A 309 59.55 -36.10 17.69
N GLU A 310 60.08 -36.44 16.51
CA GLU A 310 60.03 -35.70 15.26
C GLU A 310 58.66 -35.63 14.55
N THR A 311 58.45 -34.50 13.87
CA THR A 311 57.71 -34.27 12.61
C THR A 311 56.57 -35.21 12.17
N THR A 312 55.42 -34.62 11.84
CA THR A 312 54.98 -34.58 10.42
C THR A 312 53.93 -33.51 10.09
N SER A 313 54.08 -32.95 8.87
CA SER A 313 53.14 -32.12 8.10
C SER A 313 51.65 -32.47 8.30
N GLY A 314 50.66 -31.56 8.28
CA GLY A 314 50.63 -30.20 7.73
C GLY A 314 49.53 -30.08 6.66
N SER A 315 48.33 -29.63 7.05
CA SER A 315 47.24 -29.29 6.12
C SER A 315 46.15 -28.44 6.80
N ASN A 316 46.35 -27.12 6.89
CA ASN A 316 45.34 -26.16 7.36
C ASN A 316 44.39 -25.77 6.21
N GLY A 317 43.22 -26.40 6.16
CA GLY A 317 42.11 -25.96 5.29
C GLY A 317 41.24 -24.88 5.96
N PRO A 318 40.83 -23.81 5.26
CA PRO A 318 40.03 -22.73 5.86
C PRO A 318 38.59 -23.18 6.15
N ARG A 319 38.18 -23.18 7.42
CA ARG A 319 36.79 -23.42 7.83
C ARG A 319 35.90 -22.23 7.47
N THR A 320 35.09 -22.39 6.41
CA THR A 320 34.00 -21.45 6.09
C THR A 320 32.84 -21.59 7.10
N PRO A 321 32.28 -20.50 7.65
CA PRO A 321 31.16 -20.58 8.58
C PRO A 321 29.85 -20.96 7.86
N MET A 322 29.15 -21.97 8.37
CA MET A 322 27.80 -22.33 7.90
C MET A 322 26.82 -21.18 8.14
N LYS A 323 26.15 -20.73 7.07
CA LYS A 323 24.93 -19.91 7.19
C LYS A 323 23.73 -20.81 7.46
N VAL A 324 23.23 -20.80 8.70
CA VAL A 324 21.97 -21.46 9.06
C VAL A 324 20.81 -20.68 8.45
N TYR A 325 20.20 -21.23 7.40
CA TYR A 325 18.93 -20.75 6.88
C TYR A 325 17.79 -21.36 7.71
N TYR A 326 17.13 -20.55 8.54
CA TYR A 326 15.82 -20.91 9.08
C TYR A 326 14.78 -20.85 7.95
N LYS A 327 13.98 -21.93 7.84
CA LYS A 327 12.78 -22.02 7.01
C LYS A 327 11.57 -21.43 7.73
#